data_AF-A0A1A8H6C1-F1
#
_entry.id   AF-A0A1A8H6C1-F1
#
_cell.length_a   1.000
_cell.length_b   1.000
_cell.length_c   1.000
_cell.angle_alpha   90.00
_cell.angle_beta   90.00
_cell.angle_gamma   90.00
#
_symmetry.space_group_name_H-M   'P 1'
#
loop_
_entity.id
_entity.type
_entity.pdbx_description
1 polymer ?
#
loop_
_entity_poly.entity_id
_entity_poly.type
_entity_poly.pdbx_seq_one_letter_code
_entity_poly.pdbx_strand_id
1 'polypeptide(L)'
;LMFYLESKNILDSGSLPKHLPLGKSAAGLVKCAVMKTLSLPLGRYEMFLRYLCGLLSSSCYFTLLRGFLYPHNSPKVTGLDVAQQQLEQAIQTAAADRVDNLKECLREMIQDDD
;
A
#
# COMPACT_ATOMS: atom_id res chain seq x y z
N LEU A 1 -5.15 -10.30 -26.57
CA LEU A 1 -4.07 -9.43 -27.10
C LEU A 1 -4.34 -7.93 -26.89
N MET A 2 -5.57 -7.44 -27.10
CA MET A 2 -5.92 -6.01 -26.91
C MET A 2 -5.66 -5.49 -25.48
N PHE A 3 -6.13 -6.22 -24.45
CA PHE A 3 -5.92 -5.83 -23.06
C PHE A 3 -4.44 -5.65 -22.68
N TYR A 4 -3.53 -6.44 -23.27
CA TYR A 4 -2.09 -6.41 -22.99
C TYR A 4 -1.40 -5.17 -23.58
N LEU A 5 -1.81 -4.76 -24.79
CA LEU A 5 -1.27 -3.60 -25.49
C LEU A 5 -1.84 -2.27 -24.99
N GLU A 6 -3.05 -2.28 -24.43
CA GLU A 6 -3.70 -1.11 -23.84
C GLU A 6 -3.41 -0.90 -22.35
N SER A 7 -2.63 -1.78 -21.72
CA SER A 7 -2.25 -1.72 -20.30
C SER A 7 -1.39 -0.48 -19.98
N LYS A 8 -1.98 0.72 -20.04
CA LYS A 8 -1.39 1.88 -19.38
C LYS A 8 -1.45 1.60 -17.89
N ASN A 9 -0.31 1.68 -17.21
CA ASN A 9 -0.25 1.55 -15.77
C ASN A 9 -1.30 2.47 -15.16
N ILE A 10 -2.25 1.96 -14.39
CA ILE A 10 -3.25 2.83 -13.79
C ILE A 10 -2.57 3.80 -12.81
N LEU A 11 -1.36 3.48 -12.32
CA LEU A 11 -0.51 4.39 -11.53
C LEU A 11 0.27 5.44 -12.35
N ASP A 12 0.55 5.17 -13.63
CA ASP A 12 1.38 6.04 -14.51
C ASP A 12 0.53 6.77 -15.56
N SER A 13 -0.74 6.39 -15.68
CA SER A 13 -1.73 7.06 -16.51
C SER A 13 -2.29 8.23 -15.72
N GLY A 14 -2.07 9.47 -16.18
CA GLY A 14 -2.75 10.67 -15.67
C GLY A 14 -4.28 10.70 -15.87
N SER A 15 -4.93 9.53 -15.98
CA SER A 15 -6.36 9.33 -16.23
C SER A 15 -6.92 8.25 -15.30
N LEU A 16 -6.78 8.46 -13.99
CA LEU A 16 -7.61 7.80 -12.99
C LEU A 16 -8.92 8.59 -12.80
N PRO A 17 -10.00 7.94 -12.31
CA PRO A 17 -11.18 8.66 -11.85
C PRO A 17 -10.73 9.71 -10.84
N LYS A 18 -11.18 10.95 -11.00
CA LYS A 18 -10.79 12.14 -10.22
C LYS A 18 -11.01 12.02 -8.68
N HIS A 19 -11.46 10.86 -8.20
CA HIS A 19 -11.75 10.54 -6.81
C HIS A 19 -10.72 9.62 -6.13
N LEU A 20 -9.76 9.04 -6.85
CA LEU A 20 -8.64 8.30 -6.23
C LEU A 20 -7.37 9.17 -6.33
N PRO A 21 -6.88 9.75 -5.21
CA PRO A 21 -5.71 10.62 -5.23
C PRO A 21 -4.44 9.77 -5.28
N LEU A 22 -4.19 9.13 -6.43
CA LEU A 22 -3.05 8.24 -6.68
C LEU A 22 -1.84 9.01 -7.26
N GLY A 23 -1.70 10.30 -6.89
CA GLY A 23 -0.51 11.12 -7.13
C GLY A 23 0.31 11.35 -5.85
N LYS A 24 0.02 10.58 -4.80
CA LYS A 24 0.75 10.58 -3.54
C LYS A 24 1.51 9.26 -3.48
N SER A 25 2.82 9.30 -3.22
CA SER A 25 3.70 8.13 -3.10
C SER A 25 3.09 7.04 -2.20
N ALA A 26 3.60 5.80 -2.25
CA ALA A 26 3.16 4.73 -1.34
C ALA A 26 3.14 5.21 0.12
N ALA A 27 4.17 5.96 0.53
CA ALA A 27 4.22 6.66 1.81
C ALA A 27 3.06 7.64 2.06
N GLY A 28 2.61 8.39 1.06
CA GLY A 28 1.46 9.28 1.20
C GLY A 28 0.14 8.54 1.45
N LEU A 29 -0.05 7.39 0.77
CA LEU A 29 -1.23 6.55 0.97
C LEU A 29 -1.20 5.86 2.34
N VAL A 30 -0.06 5.29 2.71
CA VAL A 30 0.13 4.61 3.99
C VAL A 30 -0.04 5.59 5.13
N LYS A 31 0.58 6.78 5.08
CA LYS A 31 0.35 7.86 6.06
C LYS A 31 -1.13 8.18 6.25
N CYS A 32 -1.88 8.32 5.15
CA CYS A 32 -3.31 8.62 5.20
C CYS A 32 -4.10 7.48 5.85
N ALA A 33 -3.82 6.23 5.46
CA ALA A 33 -4.49 5.05 5.99
C ALA A 33 -4.16 4.82 7.48
N VAL A 34 -2.91 5.02 7.89
CA VAL A 34 -2.47 5.00 9.29
C VAL A 34 -3.22 6.05 10.10
N MET A 35 -3.26 7.31 9.62
CA MET A 35 -4.01 8.38 10.29
C MET A 35 -5.48 8.02 10.46
N LYS A 36 -6.14 7.46 9.44
CA LYS A 36 -7.54 7.01 9.52
C LYS A 36 -7.72 5.85 10.50
N THR A 37 -6.79 4.90 10.51
CA THR A 37 -6.80 3.75 11.42
C THR A 37 -6.72 4.18 12.87
N LEU A 38 -5.87 5.17 13.17
CA LEU A 38 -5.67 5.68 14.53
C LEU A 38 -6.79 6.62 14.99
N SER A 39 -7.36 7.42 14.08
CA SER A 39 -8.36 8.45 14.44
C SER A 39 -9.80 7.98 14.45
N LEU A 40 -10.10 6.81 13.88
CA LEU A 40 -11.46 6.31 13.75
C LEU A 40 -11.68 5.04 14.60
N PRO A 41 -12.95 4.71 14.90
CA PRO A 41 -13.28 3.51 15.67
C PRO A 41 -12.68 2.23 15.05
N LEU A 42 -12.37 1.28 15.93
CA LEU A 42 -11.95 -0.08 15.57
C LEU A 42 -12.93 -0.71 14.55
N GLY A 43 -12.41 -1.60 13.72
CA GLY A 43 -13.18 -2.40 12.76
C GLY A 43 -13.43 -1.77 11.39
N ARG A 44 -12.99 -0.53 11.13
CA ARG A 44 -13.16 0.10 9.81
C ARG A 44 -11.91 0.07 8.93
N TYR A 45 -10.79 0.58 9.44
CA TYR A 45 -9.61 0.86 8.63
C TYR A 45 -8.46 -0.13 8.86
N GLU A 46 -8.54 -0.96 9.89
CA GLU A 46 -7.53 -1.96 10.24
C GLU A 46 -7.32 -2.99 9.12
N MET A 47 -8.43 -3.52 8.58
CA MET A 47 -8.38 -4.47 7.47
C MET A 47 -7.96 -3.78 6.17
N PHE A 48 -8.41 -2.53 5.95
CA PHE A 48 -8.01 -1.75 4.78
C PHE A 48 -6.51 -1.43 4.78
N LEU A 49 -5.96 -1.00 5.92
CA LEU A 49 -4.55 -0.71 6.07
C LEU A 49 -3.71 -1.97 5.84
N ARG A 50 -4.12 -3.09 6.43
CA ARG A 50 -3.45 -4.37 6.25
C ARG A 50 -3.45 -4.85 4.80
N TYR A 51 -4.60 -4.76 4.13
CA TYR A 51 -4.72 -5.05 2.71
C TYR A 51 -3.81 -4.14 1.87
N LEU A 52 -3.81 -2.83 2.15
CA LEU A 52 -2.96 -1.88 1.45
C LEU A 52 -1.47 -2.21 1.63
N CYS A 53 -1.04 -2.60 2.84
CA CYS A 53 0.33 -2.99 3.11
C CYS A 53 0.75 -4.24 2.33
N GLY A 54 -0.10 -5.27 2.29
CA GLY A 54 0.14 -6.47 1.47
C GLY A 54 0.13 -6.17 -0.03
N LEU A 55 -0.73 -5.27 -0.50
CA LEU A 55 -0.73 -4.81 -1.89
C LEU A 55 0.58 -4.12 -2.29
N LEU A 56 1.19 -3.40 -1.33
CA LEU A 56 2.43 -2.66 -1.50
C LEU A 56 3.67 -3.51 -1.22
N SER A 57 3.53 -4.78 -0.81
CA SER A 57 4.67 -5.64 -0.56
C SER A 57 5.48 -5.84 -1.85
N SER A 58 6.80 -5.94 -1.69
CA SER A 58 7.71 -6.09 -2.84
C SER A 58 7.41 -7.38 -3.62
N SER A 59 7.05 -8.45 -2.90
CA SER A 59 6.64 -9.75 -3.44
C SER A 59 5.32 -9.64 -4.22
N CYS A 60 4.27 -9.06 -3.65
CA CYS A 60 2.96 -8.93 -4.30
C CYS A 60 3.03 -8.05 -5.56
N TYR A 61 3.70 -6.91 -5.47
CA TYR A 61 3.86 -5.99 -6.59
C TYR A 61 4.52 -6.66 -7.79
N PHE A 62 5.64 -7.37 -7.56
CA PHE A 62 6.47 -7.89 -8.63
C PHE A 62 6.02 -9.26 -9.13
N THR A 63 5.55 -10.12 -8.24
CA THR A 63 5.25 -11.53 -8.54
C THR A 63 3.79 -11.73 -8.94
N LEU A 64 2.84 -11.04 -8.29
CA LEU A 64 1.41 -11.29 -8.47
C LEU A 64 0.72 -10.27 -9.37
N LEU A 65 1.15 -9.01 -9.30
CA LEU A 65 0.42 -7.89 -9.91
C LEU A 65 1.06 -7.32 -11.17
N ARG A 66 2.31 -7.72 -11.44
CA ARG A 66 3.03 -7.38 -12.67
C ARG A 66 2.36 -8.05 -13.87
N GLY A 67 2.01 -7.25 -14.87
CA GLY A 67 1.22 -7.65 -16.05
C GLY A 67 -0.30 -7.60 -15.87
N PHE A 68 -0.80 -7.43 -14.63
CA PHE A 68 -2.24 -7.34 -14.34
C PHE A 68 -2.65 -5.92 -13.93
N LEU A 69 -2.06 -5.43 -12.84
CA LEU A 69 -2.32 -4.10 -12.28
C LEU A 69 -1.23 -3.09 -12.66
N TYR A 70 -0.01 -3.59 -12.90
CA TYR A 70 1.16 -2.80 -13.29
C TYR A 70 1.75 -3.33 -14.60
N PRO A 71 2.17 -2.48 -15.56
CA PRO A 71 2.91 -2.92 -16.74
C PRO A 71 4.15 -3.73 -16.38
N HIS A 72 4.52 -4.63 -17.28
CA HIS A 72 5.71 -5.46 -17.12
C HIS A 72 6.99 -4.66 -16.86
N ASN A 73 7.12 -3.44 -17.38
CA ASN A 73 8.33 -2.62 -17.22
C ASN A 73 8.18 -1.51 -16.18
N SER A 74 7.22 -1.63 -15.27
CA SER A 74 7.02 -0.63 -14.24
C SER A 74 8.22 -0.58 -13.29
N PRO A 75 8.74 0.61 -12.96
CA PRO A 75 9.75 0.74 -11.92
C PRO A 75 9.17 0.26 -10.58
N LYS A 76 10.05 -0.15 -9.66
CA LYS A 76 9.63 -0.49 -8.29
C LYS A 76 8.85 0.67 -7.68
N VAL A 77 7.84 0.35 -6.87
CA VAL A 77 7.07 1.33 -6.12
C VAL A 77 8.02 2.18 -5.26
N THR A 78 7.93 3.49 -5.39
CA THR A 78 8.78 4.44 -4.67
C THR A 78 8.18 4.79 -3.31
N GLY A 79 9.04 5.05 -2.33
CA GLY A 79 8.64 5.47 -0.99
C GLY A 79 8.12 4.34 -0.10
N LEU A 80 8.44 3.08 -0.40
CA LEU A 80 8.14 1.94 0.48
C LEU A 80 8.95 2.00 1.78
N ASP A 81 10.19 2.45 1.70
CA ASP A 81 11.06 2.74 2.85
C ASP A 81 10.42 3.76 3.80
N VAL A 82 9.89 4.85 3.24
CA VAL A 82 9.20 5.89 4.02
C VAL A 82 7.88 5.36 4.58
N ALA A 83 7.14 4.54 3.83
CA ALA A 83 5.92 3.90 4.31
C ALA A 83 6.19 2.93 5.48
N GLN A 84 7.28 2.17 5.41
CA GLN A 84 7.74 1.30 6.48
C GLN A 84 8.05 2.10 7.75
N GLN A 85 8.84 3.17 7.64
CA GLN A 85 9.16 4.05 8.78
C GLN A 85 7.91 4.65 9.42
N GLN A 86 6.89 4.99 8.63
CA GLN A 86 5.62 5.50 9.17
C GLN A 86 4.88 4.45 9.99
N LEU A 87 4.89 3.19 9.56
CA LEU A 87 4.30 2.08 10.32
C LEU A 87 5.08 1.84 11.62
N GLU A 88 6.41 1.82 11.57
CA GLU A 88 7.27 1.69 12.75
C GLU A 88 7.01 2.80 13.78
N GLN A 89 6.91 4.06 13.32
CA GLN A 89 6.59 5.19 14.19
C GLN A 89 5.16 5.09 14.77
N ALA A 90 4.20 4.63 13.99
CA ALA A 90 2.83 4.42 14.46
C ALA A 90 2.78 3.34 15.54
N ILE A 91 3.52 2.24 15.40
CA ILE A 91 3.61 1.16 16.39
C ILE A 91 4.12 1.69 17.74
N GLN A 92 5.10 2.60 17.73
CA GLN A 92 5.67 3.17 18.95
C GLN A 92 4.73 4.13 19.68
N THR A 93 3.78 4.76 18.99
CA THR A 93 2.98 5.88 19.51
C THR A 93 1.49 5.55 19.67
N ALA A 94 1.03 4.45 19.09
CA ALA A 94 -0.38 4.06 19.12
C ALA A 94 -0.81 3.51 20.49
N ALA A 95 -2.12 3.58 20.74
CA ALA A 95 -2.74 2.90 21.86
C ALA A 95 -2.59 1.37 21.72
N ALA A 96 -2.55 0.66 22.85
CA ALA A 96 -2.27 -0.77 22.90
C ALA A 96 -3.21 -1.63 22.04
N ASP A 97 -4.47 -1.21 21.91
CA ASP A 97 -5.50 -1.87 21.10
C ASP A 97 -5.24 -1.78 19.58
N ARG A 98 -4.31 -0.91 19.14
CA ARG A 98 -3.95 -0.72 17.73
C ARG A 98 -2.62 -1.34 17.35
N VAL A 99 -1.75 -1.57 18.32
CA VAL A 99 -0.35 -1.98 18.10
C VAL A 99 -0.27 -3.29 17.32
N ASP A 100 -1.08 -4.28 17.67
CA ASP A 100 -1.03 -5.58 17.01
C ASP A 100 -1.43 -5.48 15.54
N ASN A 101 -2.49 -4.74 15.22
CA ASN A 101 -2.87 -4.51 13.83
C ASN A 101 -1.75 -3.82 13.03
N LEU A 102 -1.07 -2.83 13.61
CA LEU A 102 0.02 -2.11 12.95
C LEU A 102 1.26 -2.99 12.73
N LYS A 103 1.61 -3.85 13.68
CA LYS A 103 2.69 -4.85 13.53
C LYS A 103 2.38 -5.80 12.39
N GLU A 104 1.14 -6.24 12.29
CA GLU A 104 0.71 -7.11 11.20
C GLU A 104 0.78 -6.38 9.85
N CYS A 105 0.37 -5.11 9.78
CA CYS A 105 0.51 -4.29 8.58
C CYS A 105 1.99 -4.15 8.14
N LEU A 106 2.90 -3.94 9.09
CA LEU A 106 4.33 -3.91 8.82
C LEU A 106 4.82 -5.27 8.29
N ARG A 107 4.39 -6.37 8.91
CA ARG A 107 4.73 -7.72 8.44
C ARG A 107 4.26 -7.95 7.00
N GLU A 108 3.00 -7.67 6.66
CA GLU A 108 2.50 -7.82 5.29
C GLU A 108 3.31 -7.03 4.25
N MET A 109 3.86 -5.87 4.64
CA MET A 109 4.64 -5.01 3.74
C MET A 109 6.06 -5.55 3.47
N ILE A 110 6.71 -6.11 4.49
CA ILE A 110 8.12 -6.54 4.43
C ILE A 110 8.29 -8.04 4.16
N GLN A 111 7.22 -8.81 4.25
CA GLN A 111 7.27 -10.26 4.06
C GLN A 111 7.62 -10.59 2.60
N ASP A 112 8.73 -11.31 2.43
CA ASP A 112 9.04 -12.02 1.20
C ASP A 112 8.34 -13.38 1.29
N ASP A 113 7.40 -13.65 0.38
CA ASP A 113 6.77 -14.97 0.27
C ASP A 113 7.72 -15.87 -0.54
N ASP A 114 8.20 -16.95 0.09
CA ASP A 114 9.09 -17.99 -0.48
C ASP A 114 8.46 -18.73 -1.68
#